data_AF-A0A938JZK7-F1
#
_entry.id   AF-A0A938JZK7-F1
#
_cell.length_a   1.000
_cell.length_b   1.000
_cell.length_c   1.000
_cell.angle_alpha   90.00
_cell.angle_beta   90.00
_cell.angle_gamma   90.00
#
_symmetry.space_group_name_H-M   'P 1'
#
loop_
_entity.id
_entity.type
_entity.pdbx_description
1 polymer ?
#
loop_
_entity_poly.entity_id
_entity_poly.type
_entity_poly.pdbx_seq_one_letter_code
_entity_poly.pdbx_strand_id
1 'polypeptide(L)' 'MPINHVKGTFWHARWVIACFYGLLQGEALGLRWSNVNLETGELQIRELLQTMGCGSPAAK' A
#
# COMPACT_ATOMS: atom_id res chain seq x y z
N MET A 1 11.08 -7.44 12.32
CA MET A 1 10.45 -7.29 10.98
C MET A 1 8.93 -7.28 11.17
N PRO A 2 8.20 -6.21 10.78
CA PRO A 2 6.79 -6.01 11.13
C PRO A 2 5.82 -7.08 10.56
N ILE A 3 6.25 -7.84 9.54
CA ILE A 3 5.47 -8.92 8.90
C ILE A 3 4.97 -10.00 9.87
N ASN A 4 5.74 -10.29 10.92
CA ASN A 4 5.37 -11.38 11.84
C ASN A 4 4.12 -11.05 12.67
N HIS A 5 3.85 -9.76 12.90
CA HIS A 5 2.67 -9.30 13.66
C HIS A 5 1.37 -9.36 12.85
N VAL A 6 1.46 -9.38 11.52
CA VAL A 6 0.30 -9.41 10.61
C VAL A 6 0.09 -10.80 10.00
N LYS A 7 0.92 -11.78 10.36
CA LYS A 7 0.85 -13.15 9.85
C LYS A 7 -0.50 -13.79 10.21
N GLY A 8 -1.15 -14.42 9.23
CA GLY A 8 -2.49 -15.02 9.40
C GLY A 8 -3.65 -14.03 9.31
N THR A 9 -3.38 -12.74 9.12
CA THR A 9 -4.43 -11.73 8.90
C THR A 9 -4.55 -11.40 7.41
N PHE A 10 -5.68 -10.79 7.03
CA PHE A 10 -5.88 -10.25 5.67
C PHE A 10 -4.82 -9.23 5.26
N TRP A 11 -4.16 -8.57 6.22
CA TRP A 11 -3.14 -7.57 5.96
C TRP A 11 -1.78 -8.15 5.57
N HIS A 12 -1.57 -9.45 5.77
CA HIS A 12 -0.27 -10.10 5.54
C HIS A 12 0.22 -9.88 4.11
N ALA A 13 -0.62 -10.20 3.11
CA ALA A 13 -0.25 -10.08 1.69
C ALA A 13 0.15 -8.64 1.33
N ARG A 14 -0.56 -7.64 1.87
CA ARG A 14 -0.29 -6.24 1.59
C ARG A 14 1.07 -5.79 2.11
N TRP A 15 1.42 -6.19 3.34
CA TRP A 15 2.71 -5.84 3.93
C TRP A 15 3.87 -6.62 3.31
N VAL A 16 3.63 -7.85 2.86
CA VAL A 16 4.59 -8.60 2.04
C VAL A 16 4.91 -7.81 0.78
N ILE A 17 3.91 -7.44 -0.01
CA ILE A 17 4.11 -6.66 -1.24
C ILE A 17 4.84 -5.34 -0.94
N ALA A 18 4.42 -4.62 0.09
CA ALA A 18 5.07 -3.37 0.47
C ALA A 18 6.57 -3.54 0.78
N CYS A 19 6.96 -4.58 1.51
CA CYS A 19 8.36 -4.84 1.82
C CYS A 19 9.18 -5.29 0.62
N PHE A 20 8.61 -6.10 -0.28
CA PHE A 20 9.33 -6.60 -1.46
C PHE A 20 9.56 -5.52 -2.52
N TYR A 21 8.59 -4.62 -2.71
CA TYR A 21 8.65 -3.55 -3.72
C TYR A 21 9.09 -2.19 -3.16
N GLY A 22 9.33 -2.08 -1.86
CA GLY A 22 9.76 -0.83 -1.22
C GLY A 22 8.67 0.24 -1.15
N LEU A 23 7.39 -0.17 -1.07
CA LEU A 23 6.26 0.76 -1.06
C LEU A 23 6.20 1.57 0.23
N LEU A 24 5.81 2.83 0.10
CA LEU A 24 5.43 3.66 1.23
C LEU A 24 4.14 3.13 1.87
N GLN A 25 3.98 3.34 3.18
CA GLN A 25 2.77 2.92 3.89
C GLN A 25 1.49 3.46 3.25
N GLY A 26 1.52 4.70 2.76
CA GLY A 26 0.39 5.32 2.06
C GLY A 26 0.07 4.68 0.71
N GLU A 27 1.07 4.18 -0.01
CA GLU A 27 0.90 3.49 -1.30
C GLU A 27 0.34 2.09 -1.09
N ALA A 28 0.90 1.37 -0.10
CA ALA A 28 0.36 0.08 0.31
C ALA A 28 -1.09 0.23 0.81
N LEU A 29 -1.42 1.35 1.49
CA LEU A 29 -2.78 1.71 1.87
C LEU A 29 -3.68 2.00 0.67
N GLY A 30 -3.17 2.75 -0.31
CA GLY A 30 -3.88 3.16 -1.52
C GLY A 30 -4.03 2.07 -2.57
N LEU A 31 -3.37 0.92 -2.40
CA LEU A 31 -3.39 -0.15 -3.39
C LEU A 31 -4.79 -0.71 -3.61
N ARG A 32 -5.22 -0.74 -4.87
CA ARG A 32 -6.50 -1.29 -5.33
C ARG A 32 -6.28 -2.52 -6.18
N TRP A 33 -7.21 -3.48 -6.10
CA TRP A 33 -7.21 -4.68 -6.94
C TRP A 33 -7.21 -4.37 -8.44
N SER A 34 -7.86 -3.27 -8.87
CA SER A 34 -7.85 -2.80 -10.27
C SER A 34 -6.46 -2.46 -10.82
N ASN A 35 -5.48 -2.25 -9.94
CA ASN A 35 -4.13 -1.84 -10.32
C ASN A 35 -3.12 -3.00 -10.19
N VAL A 36 -3.60 -4.20 -9.86
CA VAL A 36 -2.81 -5.42 -9.74
C VAL A 36 -3.13 -6.29 -10.95
N ASN A 37 -2.15 -6.48 -11.83
CA ASN A 37 -2.28 -7.45 -12.91
C ASN A 37 -1.55 -8.74 -12.52
N LEU A 38 -2.32 -9.75 -12.12
CA LEU A 38 -1.78 -11.05 -11.73
C LEU A 38 -1.35 -11.91 -12.95
N GLU A 39 -1.82 -11.58 -14.16
CA GLU A 39 -1.45 -12.29 -15.37
C GLU A 39 -0.08 -11.83 -15.89
N THR A 40 0.19 -10.52 -15.86
CA THR A 40 1.47 -9.95 -16.30
C THR A 40 2.48 -9.80 -15.16
N GLY A 41 2.03 -9.89 -13.90
CA GLY A 41 2.88 -9.65 -12.72
C GLY A 41 3.17 -8.18 -12.47
N GLU A 42 2.40 -7.27 -13.05
CA GLU A 42 2.58 -5.83 -12.92
C GLU A 42 1.74 -5.24 -11.77
N LEU A 43 2.37 -4.31 -11.04
CA LEU A 43 1.75 -3.55 -9.97
C LEU A 43 1.83 -2.06 -10.28
N GLN A 44 0.70 -1.39 -10.40
CA GLN A 44 0.66 0.06 -10.64
C GLN A 44 0.25 0.82 -9.38
N ILE A 45 1.15 1.66 -8.86
CA ILE A 45 0.84 2.57 -7.77
C ILE A 45 0.32 3.88 -8.36
N ARG A 46 -0.95 4.20 -8.08
CA ARG A 46 -1.61 5.42 -8.59
C ARG A 46 -1.99 6.39 -7.48
N GLU A 47 -2.31 5.87 -6.30
CA GLU A 47 -2.75 6.68 -5.16
C GLU A 47 -1.87 6.42 -3.93
N LEU A 48 -1.60 7.48 -3.18
CA LEU A 48 -0.95 7.42 -1.88
C LEU A 48 -1.89 8.02 -0.84
N LEU A 49 -2.40 7.18 0.07
CA LEU A 49 -3.27 7.61 1.16
C LEU A 49 -2.45 8.28 2.26
N GLN A 50 -2.76 9.54 2.54
CA GLN A 50 -2.15 10.32 3.62
C GLN A 50 -3.23 10.79 4.60
N THR A 51 -2.92 10.73 5.89
CA THR A 51 -3.74 11.41 6.89
C THR A 51 -3.45 12.91 6.80
N MET A 52 -4.45 13.69 6.40
CA MET A 52 -4.37 15.14 6.56
C MET A 52 -4.60 15.44 8.03
N GLY A 53 -3.55 15.85 8.74
CA GLY A 53 -3.73 16.48 10.04
C GLY A 53 -4.62 17.72 9.87
N CYS A 54 -5.44 18.03 10.87
CA CYS A 54 -6.11 19.33 10.94
C CYS A 54 -5.01 20.42 10.95
N GLY A 55 -4.69 20.98 9.78
CA GLY A 55 -3.59 21.94 9.61
C GLY A 55 -2.70 21.82 8.37
N SER A 56 -3.07 21.12 7.29
CA SER A 56 -2.35 21.25 6.01
C SER A 56 -3.33 21.61 4.88
N PRO A 57 -3.09 22.69 4.12
CA PRO A 57 -3.96 23.09 3.02
C PRO A 57 -3.89 22.05 1.92
N ALA A 58 -5.06 21.72 1.38
CA ALA A 58 -5.24 20.79 0.27
C ALA A 58 -4.22 21.07 -0.84
N ALA A 59 -3.50 20.02 -1.25
CA ALA A 59 -2.65 20.05 -2.42
C ALA A 59 -3.50 20.40 -3.65
N LYS A 60 -2.96 21.34 -4.43
CA LYS A 60 -3.53 22.01 -5.61
C LYS A 60 -3.86 21.06 -6.75
#